data_AF-A0A5D3KT14-F1
#
_entry.id   AF-A0A5D3KT14-F1
#
_cell.length_a   1.000
_cell.length_b   1.000
_cell.length_c   1.000
_cell.angle_alpha   90.00
_cell.angle_beta   90.00
_cell.angle_gamma   90.00
#
_symmetry.space_group_name_H-M   'P 1'
#
loop_
_entity.id
_entity.type
_entity.pdbx_description
1 polymer ?
#
loop_
_entity_poly.entity_id
_entity_poly.type
_entity_poly.pdbx_seq_one_letter_code
_entity_poly.pdbx_strand_id
1 'polypeptide(L)' 'MARDEHNKAAEHHENAAKAHRSAAEHHGKGDHAKGKEQAQSAKQHSQSAHQQTDQAHAKSQQQK' A
#
# COMPACT_ATOMS: atom_id res chain seq x y z
N MET A 1 5.28 3.24 -18.67
CA MET A 1 6.76 3.09 -18.65
C MET A 1 7.11 2.74 -17.23
N ALA A 2 8.05 1.82 -16.95
CA ALA A 2 8.29 1.28 -15.60
C ALA A 2 8.34 2.32 -14.46
N ARG A 3 8.77 3.56 -14.76
CA ARG A 3 8.67 4.73 -13.87
C ARG A 3 7.25 5.04 -13.36
N ASP A 4 6.24 5.06 -14.23
CA ASP A 4 4.84 5.26 -13.84
C ASP A 4 4.34 4.13 -12.94
N GLU A 5 4.71 2.88 -13.24
CA GLU A 5 4.36 1.75 -12.39
C GLU A 5 5.04 1.81 -11.02
N HIS A 6 6.31 2.25 -10.95
CA HIS A 6 6.98 2.52 -9.67
C HIS A 6 6.32 3.66 -8.87
N ASN A 7 5.91 4.74 -9.53
CA ASN A 7 5.20 5.83 -8.87
C ASN A 7 3.86 5.36 -8.28
N LYS A 8 3.07 4.60 -9.03
CA LYS A 8 1.81 4.02 -8.54
C LYS A 8 2.02 3.06 -7.37
N ALA A 9 3.06 2.23 -7.43
CA ALA A 9 3.43 1.36 -6.30
C ALA A 9 3.75 2.20 -5.05
N ALA A 10 4.50 3.29 -5.20
CA ALA A 10 4.83 4.20 -4.11
C ALA A 10 3.56 4.85 -3.51
N GLU A 11 2.63 5.34 -4.34
CA GLU A 11 1.35 5.90 -3.88
C GLU A 11 0.54 4.89 -3.06
N HIS A 12 0.47 3.63 -3.51
CA HIS A 12 -0.18 2.57 -2.74
C HIS A 12 0.54 2.28 -1.41
N HIS A 13 1.87 2.29 -1.38
CA HIS A 13 2.62 2.14 -0.13
C HIS A 13 2.39 3.30 0.83
N GLU A 14 2.32 4.55 0.35
CA GLU A 14 2.01 5.71 1.18
C GLU A 14 0.61 5.60 1.79
N ASN A 15 -0.38 5.19 1.00
CA ASN A 15 -1.74 4.99 1.47
C ASN A 15 -1.83 3.85 2.50
N ALA A 16 -1.09 2.75 2.27
CA ALA A 16 -0.97 1.67 3.25
C ALA A 16 -0.36 2.17 4.57
N ALA A 17 0.72 2.94 4.51
CA ALA A 17 1.37 3.50 5.70
C ALA A 17 0.46 4.48 6.47
N LYS A 18 -0.30 5.32 5.75
CA LYS A 18 -1.33 6.19 6.36
C LYS A 18 -2.41 5.37 7.06
N ALA A 19 -2.96 4.36 6.38
CA ALA A 19 -3.99 3.48 6.94
C ALA A 19 -3.48 2.69 8.16
N HIS A 20 -2.23 2.21 8.16
CA HIS A 20 -1.62 1.59 9.33
C HIS A 20 -1.51 2.54 10.53
N ARG A 21 -1.12 3.80 10.30
CA ARG A 21 -1.07 4.81 11.37
C ARG A 21 -2.46 5.08 11.93
N SER A 22 -3.45 5.30 11.07
CA SER A 22 -4.84 5.51 11.51
C SER A 22 -5.39 4.29 12.26
N ALA A 23 -5.08 3.07 11.82
CA ALA A 23 -5.44 1.85 12.52
C ALA A 23 -4.87 1.82 13.95
N ALA A 24 -3.58 2.14 14.10
CA ALA A 24 -2.92 2.22 15.41
C ALA A 24 -3.55 3.29 16.30
N GLU A 25 -3.87 4.47 15.75
CA GLU A 25 -4.57 5.52 16.50
C GLU A 25 -5.96 5.08 16.97
N HIS A 26 -6.75 4.43 16.12
CA HIS A 26 -8.07 3.91 16.49
C HIS A 26 -7.98 2.81 17.54
N HIS A 27 -7.02 1.88 17.41
CA HIS A 27 -6.75 0.88 18.44
C HIS A 27 -6.36 1.51 19.77
N GLY A 28 -5.50 2.54 19.76
CA GLY A 28 -5.09 3.27 20.96
C GLY A 28 -6.22 4.05 21.64
N LYS A 29 -7.23 4.47 20.88
CA LYS A 29 -8.44 5.16 21.38
C LYS A 29 -9.56 4.19 21.82
N GLY A 30 -9.36 2.87 21.69
CA GLY A 30 -10.35 1.85 22.00
C GLY A 30 -11.38 1.58 20.89
N ASP A 31 -11.28 2.25 19.74
CA ASP A 31 -12.15 2.02 18.58
C ASP A 31 -11.59 0.87 17.72
N HIS A 32 -11.72 -0.35 18.22
CA HIS A 32 -11.18 -1.55 17.55
C HIS A 32 -11.87 -1.86 16.22
N ALA A 33 -13.12 -1.43 16.02
CA ALA A 33 -13.84 -1.65 14.77
C ALA A 33 -13.22 -0.81 13.65
N LYS A 34 -13.05 0.50 13.86
CA LYS A 34 -12.35 1.35 12.87
C LYS A 34 -10.88 0.97 12.71
N GLY A 35 -10.21 0.56 13.79
CA GLY A 35 -8.85 0.03 13.74
C GLY A 35 -8.71 -1.14 12.76
N LYS A 36 -9.63 -2.10 12.83
CA LYS A 36 -9.67 -3.25 11.91
C LYS A 36 -9.97 -2.85 10.47
N GLU A 37 -10.91 -1.93 10.24
CA GLU A 37 -11.24 -1.44 8.90
C GLU A 37 -10.03 -0.76 8.23
N GLN A 38 -9.34 0.10 8.97
CA GLN A 38 -8.12 0.77 8.50
C GLN A 38 -6.99 -0.24 8.27
N ALA A 39 -6.82 -1.23 9.15
CA ALA A 39 -5.83 -2.30 8.95
C ALA A 39 -6.12 -3.15 7.70
N GLN A 40 -7.39 -3.43 7.40
CA GLN A 40 -7.79 -4.14 6.19
C GLN A 40 -7.50 -3.30 4.94
N SER A 41 -7.82 -2.01 4.98
CA SER A 41 -7.51 -1.06 3.89
C SER A 41 -6.00 -0.98 3.64
N ALA A 42 -5.19 -0.93 4.71
CA ALA A 42 -3.74 -0.95 4.63
C ALA A 42 -3.23 -2.22 3.93
N LYS A 43 -3.75 -3.40 4.32
CA LYS A 43 -3.41 -4.68 3.69
C LYS A 43 -3.72 -4.70 2.20
N GLN A 44 -4.89 -4.20 1.80
CA GLN A 44 -5.27 -4.13 0.38
C GLN A 44 -4.32 -3.22 -0.41
N HIS A 45 -4.01 -2.04 0.11
CA HIS A 45 -3.05 -1.14 -0.52
C HIS A 45 -1.65 -1.76 -0.63
N SER A 46 -1.15 -2.44 0.40
CA SER A 46 0.14 -3.15 0.32
C SER A 46 0.15 -4.26 -0.72
N GLN A 47 -0.94 -5.02 -0.86
CA GLN A 47 -1.06 -6.04 -1.90
C GLN A 47 -1.02 -5.42 -3.30
N SER A 48 -1.78 -4.35 -3.54
CA SER A 48 -1.76 -3.63 -4.82
C SER A 48 -0.38 -3.02 -5.11
N ALA A 49 0.28 -2.44 -4.11
CA ALA A 49 1.62 -1.90 -4.24
C ALA A 49 2.65 -2.97 -4.63
N HIS A 50 2.56 -4.14 -4.02
CA HIS A 50 3.45 -5.27 -4.32
C HIS A 50 3.26 -5.75 -5.77
N GLN A 51 2.01 -5.95 -6.20
CA GLN A 51 1.69 -6.32 -7.58
C GLN A 51 2.19 -5.28 -8.60
N GLN A 52 2.02 -3.98 -8.31
CA GLN A 52 2.53 -2.90 -9.16
C GLN A 52 4.06 -2.91 -9.22
N THR A 53 4.73 -3.18 -8.10
CA THR A 53 6.19 -3.28 -8.02
C THR A 53 6.70 -4.46 -8.86
N ASP A 54 6.07 -5.62 -8.77
CA ASP A 54 6.44 -6.80 -9.57
C ASP A 54 6.28 -6.52 -11.07
N GLN A 55 5.18 -5.87 -11.46
CA GLN A 55 4.96 -5.44 -12.85
C GLN A 55 5.98 -4.41 -13.32
N ALA A 56 6.28 -3.40 -12.50
CA ALA A 56 7.28 -2.39 -12.81
C ALA A 56 8.66 -3.03 -13.01
N HIS A 57 9.03 -3.96 -12.13
CA HIS A 57 10.29 -4.68 -12.19
C HIS A 57 10.38 -5.56 -13.43
N ALA A 58 9.33 -6.33 -13.75
CA ALA A 58 9.27 -7.14 -14.97
C ALA A 58 9.40 -6.28 -16.25
N LYS A 59 8.67 -5.15 -16.31
CA LYS A 59 8.77 -4.21 -17.44
C LYS A 59 10.14 -3.57 -17.55
N SER A 60 10.76 -3.22 -16.42
CA SER A 60 12.11 -2.65 -16.40
C SER A 60 13.16 -3.66 -16.87
N GLN A 61 12.97 -4.96 -16.63
CA GLN A 61 13.86 -6.01 -17.12
C GLN A 61 13.70 -6.25 -18.62
N GLN A 62 12.49 -6.13 -19.17
CA GLN A 62 12.21 -6.22 -20.60
C GLN A 62 12.74 -5.03 -21.43
N GLN A 63 13.06 -3.90 -20.79
CA GLN A 63 13.61 -2.72 -21.46
C GLN A 63 15.15 -2.64 -21.41
N LYS A 64 15.83 -3.72 -20.97
CA LYS A 64 17.28 -3.88 -21.11
C LYS A 64 17.64 -4.37 -22.50
#